data_AF-A0A1X2I1R2-F1
#
_entry.id   AF-A0A1X2I1R2-F1
#
_cell.length_a   1.000
_cell.length_b   1.000
_cell.length_c   1.000
_cell.angle_alpha   90.00
_cell.angle_beta   90.00
_cell.angle_gamma   90.00
#
_symmetry.space_group_name_H-M   'P 1'
#
loop_
_entity.id
_entity.type
_entity.pdbx_description
1 polymer ?
#
loop_
_entity_poly.entity_id
_entity_poly.type
_entity_poly.pdbx_seq_one_letter_code
_entity_poly.pdbx_strand_id
1 'polypeptide(L)'
;MNQVPDWNINNMTSIKLKLFEIMDTKDKLNLLFLAGFERPPSRSYRPSRSSRFELMTGVLPTFATSSISKSACNFLAAEYPLNFDSGNKSTITLHHHAGDSHLYYFLQLVAKKYCVIDLPSVSDDCYDYSFVSMMPMMAKACGDLELKFASSEIKIVCLTYFDESTLESDAERDASNKCKLYLFGSFGKNKW
;
A
#
# COMPACT_ATOMS: atom_id res chain seq x y z
N MET A 1 6.67 18.81 29.89
CA MET A 1 7.17 19.60 28.74
C MET A 1 6.06 19.62 27.70
N ASN A 2 5.41 20.77 27.49
CA ASN A 2 4.35 20.89 26.49
C ASN A 2 5.02 21.17 25.13
N GLN A 3 5.30 20.13 24.35
CA GLN A 3 5.90 20.24 22.99
C GLN A 3 4.89 20.70 21.92
N VAL A 4 3.63 20.84 22.27
CA VAL A 4 2.52 21.18 21.37
C VAL A 4 2.58 22.61 20.79
N PRO A 5 3.04 23.66 21.50
CA PRO A 5 3.04 25.03 20.97
C PRO A 5 3.93 25.25 19.74
N ASP A 6 4.97 24.44 19.56
CA ASP A 6 5.94 24.58 18.46
C ASP A 6 5.51 23.84 17.19
N TRP A 7 4.40 23.10 17.24
CA TRP A 7 3.90 22.38 16.08
C TRP A 7 3.14 23.39 15.22
N ASN A 8 3.80 23.88 14.16
CA ASN A 8 3.26 24.81 13.17
C ASN A 8 2.12 24.17 12.35
N ILE A 9 1.02 23.84 13.02
CA ILE A 9 -0.15 23.16 12.45
C ILE A 9 -1.06 24.23 11.86
N ASN A 10 -1.02 24.36 10.54
CA ASN A 10 -1.79 25.36 9.80
C ASN A 10 -2.82 24.73 8.85
N ASN A 11 -2.77 23.41 8.63
CA ASN A 11 -3.70 22.70 7.77
C ASN A 11 -3.77 21.19 8.10
N MET A 12 -4.72 20.49 7.49
CA MET A 12 -4.90 19.05 7.67
C MET A 12 -3.66 18.23 7.28
N THR A 13 -2.91 18.67 6.26
CA THR A 13 -1.66 18.01 5.85
C THR A 13 -0.63 18.07 6.97
N SER A 14 -0.42 19.21 7.61
CA SER A 14 0.51 19.37 8.74
C SER A 14 0.14 18.49 9.93
N ILE A 15 -1.17 18.32 10.23
CA ILE A 15 -1.65 17.37 11.25
C ILE A 15 -1.25 15.95 10.87
N LYS A 16 -1.55 15.53 9.64
CA LYS A 16 -1.26 14.16 9.16
C LYS A 16 0.23 13.86 9.16
N LEU A 17 1.06 14.80 8.73
CA LEU A 17 2.53 14.67 8.76
C LEU A 17 3.03 14.56 10.20
N LYS A 18 2.49 15.36 11.13
CA LYS A 18 2.93 15.31 12.52
C LYS A 18 2.51 14.00 13.21
N LEU A 19 1.31 13.50 12.91
CA LEU A 19 0.87 12.17 13.36
C LEU A 19 1.78 11.08 12.82
N PHE A 20 2.15 11.14 11.53
CA PHE A 20 3.13 10.22 10.97
C PHE A 20 4.47 10.32 11.73
N GLU A 21 4.96 11.52 12.02
CA GLU A 21 6.24 11.73 12.68
C GLU A 21 6.31 11.05 14.06
N ILE A 22 5.26 11.20 14.89
CA ILE A 22 5.25 10.72 16.27
C ILE A 22 4.98 9.22 16.41
N MET A 23 4.48 8.56 15.37
CA MET A 23 4.20 7.12 15.40
C MET A 23 5.46 6.27 15.36
N ASP A 24 5.35 5.11 15.99
CA ASP A 24 6.36 4.08 15.85
C ASP A 24 6.31 3.43 14.44
N THR A 25 7.32 2.61 14.15
CA THR A 25 7.44 1.91 12.87
C THR A 25 6.28 0.95 12.63
N LYS A 26 5.78 0.27 13.67
CA LYS A 26 4.72 -0.73 13.55
C LYS A 26 3.40 -0.08 13.19
N ASP A 27 3.05 1.02 13.85
CA ASP A 27 1.83 1.76 13.59
C ASP A 27 1.82 2.34 12.17
N LYS A 28 2.98 2.83 11.69
CA LYS A 28 3.14 3.33 10.30
C LYS A 28 2.91 2.22 9.27
N LEU A 29 3.49 1.04 9.50
CA LEU A 29 3.29 -0.12 8.63
C LEU A 29 1.84 -0.59 8.67
N ASN A 30 1.23 -0.67 9.86
CA ASN A 30 -0.18 -1.01 10.02
C ASN A 30 -1.06 -0.10 9.16
N LEU A 31 -0.86 1.22 9.26
CA LEU A 31 -1.64 2.18 8.49
C LEU A 31 -1.45 1.99 6.98
N LEU A 32 -0.22 1.78 6.51
CA LEU A 32 0.08 1.56 5.11
C LEU A 32 -0.67 0.33 4.57
N PHE A 33 -0.62 -0.79 5.29
CA PHE A 33 -1.28 -2.02 4.87
C PHE A 33 -2.80 -1.97 5.03
N LEU A 34 -3.32 -1.21 6.00
CA LEU A 34 -4.76 -0.94 6.12
C LEU A 34 -5.28 -0.08 4.97
N ALA A 35 -4.48 0.86 4.46
CA ALA A 35 -4.84 1.67 3.29
C ALA A 35 -4.91 0.82 2.01
N GLY A 36 -4.10 -0.25 1.92
CA GLY A 36 -4.13 -1.23 0.83
C GLY A 36 -5.11 -2.39 1.07
N PHE A 37 -5.77 -2.47 2.21
CA PHE A 37 -6.60 -3.61 2.58
C PHE A 37 -7.92 -3.61 1.80
N GLU A 38 -8.04 -4.52 0.84
CA GLU A 38 -9.30 -4.74 0.14
C GLU A 38 -10.22 -5.64 1.00
N ARG A 39 -11.43 -5.16 1.28
CA ARG A 39 -12.44 -6.00 1.92
C ARG A 39 -12.85 -7.07 0.91
N PRO A 40 -12.71 -8.37 1.21
CA PRO A 40 -13.16 -9.40 0.29
C PRO A 40 -14.65 -9.19 0.00
N PRO A 41 -15.09 -9.29 -1.27
CA PRO A 41 -16.49 -9.14 -1.61
C PRO A 41 -17.28 -10.17 -0.82
N SER A 42 -18.18 -9.70 0.05
CA SER A 42 -19.05 -10.58 0.82
C SER A 42 -19.79 -11.52 -0.14
N ARG A 43 -19.67 -12.84 0.08
CA ARG A 43 -20.28 -13.90 -0.75
C ARG A 43 -21.80 -13.77 -0.96
N SER A 44 -22.47 -12.92 -0.19
CA SER A 44 -23.92 -12.64 -0.27
C SER A 44 -24.28 -11.38 -1.07
N TYR A 45 -23.31 -10.58 -1.51
CA TYR A 45 -23.58 -9.35 -2.24
C TYR A 45 -23.27 -9.56 -3.73
N ARG A 46 -24.32 -9.62 -4.56
CA ARG A 46 -24.15 -9.43 -6.00
C ARG A 46 -23.42 -8.10 -6.16
N PRO A 47 -22.25 -8.06 -6.83
CA PRO A 47 -21.55 -6.80 -7.06
C PRO A 47 -22.50 -5.93 -7.86
N SER A 48 -23.10 -4.95 -7.20
CA SER A 48 -23.79 -3.89 -7.90
C SER A 48 -22.72 -3.26 -8.78
N ARG A 49 -22.98 -3.11 -10.09
CA ARG A 49 -22.05 -2.63 -11.13
C ARG A 49 -21.42 -1.24 -10.85
N SER A 50 -21.70 -0.67 -9.67
CA SER A 50 -21.25 0.62 -9.19
C SER A 50 -20.27 0.57 -8.01
N SER A 51 -20.05 -0.56 -7.32
CA SER A 51 -18.94 -0.66 -6.33
C SER A 51 -17.68 -1.17 -7.03
N ARG A 52 -17.25 -0.42 -8.05
CA ARG A 52 -15.97 -0.66 -8.69
C ARG A 52 -14.87 -0.46 -7.67
N PHE A 53 -13.74 -1.12 -7.90
CA PHE A 53 -12.40 -0.70 -7.54
C PHE A 53 -12.25 0.82 -7.73
N GLU A 54 -12.80 1.61 -6.82
CA GLU A 54 -12.42 3.00 -6.66
C GLU A 54 -11.05 2.89 -6.02
N LEU A 55 -10.04 2.91 -6.88
CA LEU A 55 -8.68 3.20 -6.49
C LEU A 55 -8.78 4.27 -5.42
N MET A 56 -8.34 3.95 -4.20
CA MET A 56 -8.23 4.87 -3.08
C MET A 56 -7.19 5.94 -3.44
N THR A 57 -7.46 6.68 -4.52
CA THR A 57 -6.70 7.79 -5.10
C THR A 57 -6.58 8.94 -4.10
N GLY A 58 -7.43 8.96 -3.08
CA GLY A 58 -7.41 9.93 -1.99
C GLY A 58 -6.70 9.46 -0.73
N VAL A 59 -6.20 8.21 -0.68
CA VAL A 59 -5.55 7.67 0.53
C VAL A 59 -4.06 7.58 0.27
N LEU A 60 -3.40 8.74 0.33
CA LEU A 60 -2.19 8.78 1.16
C LEU A 60 -2.57 8.04 2.46
N PRO A 61 -1.73 7.15 3.03
CA PRO A 61 -2.05 6.50 4.30
C PRO A 61 -2.17 7.63 5.33
N THR A 62 -3.38 8.18 5.43
CA THR A 62 -3.67 9.37 6.18
C THR A 62 -4.54 8.93 7.31
N PHE A 63 -4.11 9.30 8.51
CA PHE A 63 -4.71 9.03 9.81
C PHE A 63 -6.20 9.35 9.96
N ALA A 64 -6.82 9.93 8.93
CA ALA A 64 -8.13 10.53 8.97
C ALA A 64 -9.05 10.05 7.83
N THR A 65 -8.92 8.80 7.38
CA THR A 65 -9.90 8.20 6.47
C THR A 65 -10.77 7.20 7.23
N SER A 66 -12.06 7.54 7.37
CA SER A 66 -13.09 6.79 8.11
C SER A 66 -13.47 5.42 7.52
N SER A 67 -12.74 4.96 6.50
CA SER A 67 -13.07 3.77 5.71
C SER A 67 -12.29 2.51 6.13
N ILE A 68 -11.34 2.61 7.06
CA ILE A 68 -10.61 1.44 7.55
C ILE A 68 -11.56 0.57 8.38
N SER A 69 -11.88 -0.63 7.89
CA SER A 69 -12.72 -1.56 8.63
C SER A 69 -12.02 -2.04 9.90
N LYS A 70 -12.72 -2.03 11.04
CA LYS A 70 -12.23 -2.64 12.29
C LYS A 70 -11.81 -4.10 12.10
N SER A 71 -12.47 -4.83 11.19
CA SER A 71 -12.11 -6.21 10.88
C SER A 71 -10.74 -6.34 10.22
N ALA A 72 -10.27 -5.32 9.51
CA ALA A 72 -8.94 -5.30 8.88
C ALA A 72 -7.84 -5.25 9.95
N CYS A 73 -8.07 -4.49 11.04
CA CYS A 73 -7.13 -4.38 12.15
C CYS A 73 -6.87 -5.74 12.83
N ASN A 74 -7.85 -6.64 12.85
CA ASN A 74 -7.69 -7.96 13.46
C ASN A 74 -6.64 -8.81 12.72
N PHE A 75 -6.46 -8.62 11.41
CA PHE A 75 -5.46 -9.38 10.66
C PHE A 75 -4.03 -8.92 10.98
N LEU A 76 -3.84 -7.62 11.19
CA LEU A 76 -2.53 -7.03 11.51
C LEU A 76 -2.17 -7.12 13.01
N ALA A 77 -3.15 -7.42 13.86
CA ALA A 77 -2.94 -7.65 15.28
C ALA A 77 -2.25 -8.99 15.59
N ALA A 78 -2.16 -9.89 14.60
CA ALA A 78 -1.48 -11.17 14.78
C ALA A 78 0.01 -10.98 15.09
N GLU A 79 0.54 -11.78 16.02
CA GLU A 79 1.93 -11.71 16.48
C GLU A 79 2.91 -12.50 15.59
N TYR A 80 2.63 -12.57 14.29
CA TYR A 80 3.52 -13.25 13.35
C TYR A 80 4.76 -12.39 13.05
N PRO A 81 5.90 -13.03 12.70
CA PRO A 81 7.08 -12.29 12.29
C PRO A 81 6.80 -11.36 11.12
N LEU A 82 7.23 -10.10 11.24
CA LEU A 82 7.04 -9.09 10.21
C LEU A 82 8.09 -9.23 9.10
N ASN A 83 7.68 -8.94 7.87
CA ASN A 83 8.59 -8.77 6.72
C ASN A 83 9.38 -7.46 6.78
N PHE A 84 9.36 -6.78 7.92
CA PHE A 84 9.95 -5.48 8.16
C PHE A 84 10.72 -5.51 9.48
N ASP A 85 11.73 -4.65 9.60
CA ASP A 85 12.42 -4.42 10.87
C ASP A 85 11.67 -3.35 11.66
N SER A 86 10.90 -3.77 12.66
CA SER A 86 10.13 -2.86 13.52
C SER A 86 11.02 -2.02 14.46
N GLY A 87 12.25 -2.47 14.74
CA GLY A 87 13.22 -1.73 15.55
C GLY A 87 13.90 -0.61 14.78
N ASN A 88 13.94 -0.70 13.45
CA ASN A 88 14.54 0.31 12.59
C ASN A 88 13.53 1.39 12.20
N LYS A 89 13.76 2.63 12.64
CA LYS A 89 12.93 3.79 12.29
C LYS A 89 12.99 4.17 10.80
N SER A 90 14.03 3.73 10.10
CA SER A 90 14.24 3.97 8.67
C SER A 90 13.43 3.02 7.78
N THR A 91 12.82 1.98 8.36
CA THR A 91 12.00 0.99 7.66
C THR A 91 10.86 1.61 6.88
N ILE A 92 10.22 2.65 7.44
CA ILE A 92 9.19 3.41 6.75
C ILE A 92 9.34 4.88 7.12
N THR A 93 9.71 5.67 6.12
CA THR A 93 10.02 7.10 6.29
C THR A 93 9.29 7.90 5.21
N LEU A 94 8.82 9.08 5.60
CA LEU A 94 8.19 10.01 4.68
C LEU A 94 9.18 11.12 4.42
N HIS A 95 9.66 11.19 3.19
CA HIS A 95 10.51 12.26 2.74
C HIS A 95 9.67 13.35 2.09
N HIS A 96 10.17 14.57 2.15
CA HIS A 96 9.65 15.68 1.39
C HIS A 96 10.79 16.24 0.55
N HIS A 97 10.48 16.56 -0.71
CA HIS A 97 11.37 17.32 -1.57
C HIS A 97 10.75 18.70 -1.77
N ALA A 98 11.41 19.73 -1.28
CA ALA A 98 11.08 21.12 -1.58
C ALA A 98 11.88 21.52 -2.83
N GLY A 99 11.30 21.28 -4.01
CA GLY A 99 11.83 21.81 -5.28
C GLY A 99 11.23 23.18 -5.60
N ASP A 100 11.65 23.78 -6.72
CA ASP A 100 11.44 25.19 -7.15
C ASP A 100 9.98 25.71 -7.21
N SER A 101 8.96 24.93 -6.85
CA SER A 101 7.57 25.39 -6.73
C SER A 101 6.60 24.38 -6.12
N HIS A 102 7.02 23.12 -5.91
CA HIS A 102 6.13 22.04 -5.48
C HIS A 102 6.76 21.19 -4.37
N LEU A 103 6.00 21.02 -3.29
CA LEU A 103 6.30 20.10 -2.20
C LEU A 103 5.79 18.71 -2.59
N TYR A 104 6.71 17.80 -2.88
CA TYR A 104 6.39 16.39 -3.11
C TYR A 104 6.75 15.57 -1.89
N TYR A 105 5.83 14.70 -1.47
CA TYR A 105 6.08 13.72 -0.42
C TYR A 105 6.25 12.34 -1.06
N PHE A 106 7.29 11.61 -0.67
CA PHE A 106 7.50 10.24 -1.10
C PHE A 106 7.74 9.34 0.10
N LEU A 107 7.11 8.18 0.09
CA LEU A 107 7.25 7.17 1.12
C LEU A 107 8.44 6.27 0.74
N GLN A 108 9.45 6.25 1.58
CA GLN A 108 10.52 5.26 1.51
C GLN A 108 10.15 4.08 2.40
N LEU A 109 10.24 2.88 1.84
CA LEU A 109 9.89 1.62 2.51
C LEU A 109 11.02 0.60 2.32
N VAL A 110 11.44 -0.06 3.40
CA VAL A 110 12.50 -1.08 3.39
C VAL A 110 11.95 -2.39 3.92
N ALA A 111 11.55 -3.27 3.00
CA ALA A 111 11.11 -4.63 3.32
C ALA A 111 12.31 -5.60 3.33
N LYS A 112 12.21 -6.69 4.08
CA LYS A 112 13.18 -7.80 4.05
C LYS A 112 13.10 -8.55 2.72
N LYS A 113 11.88 -8.78 2.23
CA LYS A 113 11.60 -9.50 0.97
C LYS A 113 10.45 -8.83 0.23
N TYR A 114 10.46 -8.97 -1.09
CA TYR A 114 9.35 -8.65 -1.96
C TYR A 114 9.35 -9.63 -3.12
N CYS A 115 8.20 -9.83 -3.76
CA CYS A 115 8.12 -10.57 -5.01
C CYS A 115 7.77 -9.64 -6.16
N VAL A 116 8.32 -9.96 -7.33
CA VAL A 116 8.02 -9.26 -8.58
C VAL A 116 7.14 -10.20 -9.40
N ILE A 117 5.99 -9.69 -9.78
CA ILE A 117 5.03 -10.39 -10.62
C ILE A 117 5.15 -9.77 -12.02
N ASP A 118 5.52 -10.60 -12.98
CA ASP A 118 5.49 -10.23 -14.38
C ASP A 118 4.02 -10.13 -14.84
N LEU A 119 3.71 -9.11 -15.65
CA LEU A 119 2.39 -9.06 -16.26
C LEU A 119 2.23 -10.28 -17.17
N PRO A 120 1.12 -11.04 -17.04
CA PRO A 120 0.85 -12.14 -17.94
C PRO A 120 0.86 -11.62 -19.38
N SER A 121 1.57 -12.33 -20.26
CA SER A 121 1.52 -12.03 -21.68
C SER A 121 0.09 -12.24 -22.18
N VAL A 122 -0.42 -11.33 -23.00
CA VAL A 122 -1.79 -11.40 -23.57
C VAL A 122 -2.04 -12.70 -24.35
N SER A 123 -0.98 -13.42 -24.72
CA SER A 123 -1.02 -14.69 -25.44
C SER A 123 -1.24 -15.93 -24.56
N ASP A 124 -1.23 -15.82 -23.23
CA ASP A 124 -1.40 -16.99 -22.36
C ASP A 124 -2.88 -17.20 -22.03
N ASP A 125 -3.45 -18.33 -22.45
CA ASP A 125 -4.88 -18.66 -22.31
C ASP A 125 -5.36 -18.84 -20.86
N CYS A 126 -4.47 -18.68 -19.87
CA CYS A 126 -4.80 -18.68 -18.44
C CYS A 126 -5.14 -17.25 -17.97
N TYR A 127 -6.28 -16.74 -18.41
CA TYR A 127 -6.79 -15.45 -17.94
C TYR A 127 -7.28 -15.55 -16.50
N ASP A 128 -6.45 -15.12 -15.54
CA ASP A 128 -6.94 -14.79 -14.21
C ASP A 128 -7.91 -13.60 -14.34
N TYR A 129 -9.19 -13.87 -14.08
CA TYR A 129 -10.28 -12.90 -14.19
C TYR A 129 -10.03 -11.66 -13.32
N SER A 130 -9.28 -11.80 -12.21
CA SER A 130 -8.89 -10.70 -11.35
C SER A 130 -8.01 -9.69 -12.08
N PHE A 131 -7.08 -10.17 -12.91
CA PHE A 131 -6.12 -9.32 -13.62
C PHE A 131 -6.78 -8.44 -14.68
N VAL A 132 -7.68 -9.03 -15.48
CA VAL A 132 -8.44 -8.29 -16.51
C VAL A 132 -9.23 -7.14 -15.90
N SER A 133 -9.80 -7.36 -14.70
CA SER A 133 -10.55 -6.33 -13.99
C SER A 133 -9.68 -5.18 -13.45
N MET A 134 -8.40 -5.43 -13.21
CA MET A 134 -7.43 -4.42 -12.77
C MET A 134 -6.84 -3.59 -13.93
N MET A 135 -6.95 -4.05 -15.19
CA MET A 135 -6.34 -3.39 -16.35
C MET A 135 -6.70 -1.89 -16.49
N PRO A 136 -7.97 -1.45 -16.39
CA PRO A 136 -8.29 -0.03 -16.53
C PRO A 136 -7.65 0.83 -15.44
N MET A 137 -7.55 0.26 -14.23
CA MET A 137 -6.94 0.90 -13.08
C MET A 137 -5.43 1.05 -13.25
N MET A 138 -4.76 -0.01 -13.71
CA MET A 138 -3.34 0.02 -13.99
C MET A 138 -3.01 0.96 -15.15
N ALA A 139 -3.84 1.00 -16.19
CA ALA A 139 -3.69 1.96 -17.29
C ALA A 139 -3.79 3.41 -16.82
N LYS A 140 -4.76 3.71 -15.92
CA LYS A 140 -4.87 5.03 -15.29
C LYS A 140 -3.64 5.37 -14.46
N ALA A 141 -3.19 4.46 -13.59
CA ALA A 141 -2.00 4.66 -12.77
C ALA A 141 -0.74 4.89 -13.63
N CYS A 142 -0.59 4.17 -14.74
CA CYS A 142 0.47 4.45 -15.72
C CYS A 142 0.36 5.87 -16.29
N GLY A 143 -0.84 6.33 -16.64
CA GLY A 143 -1.06 7.71 -17.09
C GLY A 143 -0.62 8.73 -16.05
N ASP A 144 -1.04 8.54 -14.79
CA ASP A 144 -0.71 9.42 -13.65
C ASP A 144 0.80 9.42 -13.35
N LEU A 145 1.50 8.31 -13.59
CA LEU A 145 2.95 8.17 -13.41
C LEU A 145 3.78 8.53 -14.66
N GLU A 146 3.13 8.90 -15.78
CA GLU A 146 3.76 9.14 -17.09
C GLU A 146 4.56 7.91 -17.59
N LEU A 147 3.99 6.74 -17.34
CA LEU A 147 4.50 5.44 -17.74
C LEU A 147 3.74 4.92 -18.97
N LYS A 148 4.45 4.20 -19.84
CA LYS A 148 3.83 3.54 -20.99
C LYS A 148 3.32 2.17 -20.54
N PHE A 149 2.00 2.03 -20.45
CA PHE A 149 1.36 0.80 -19.98
C PHE A 149 1.78 -0.46 -20.77
N ALA A 150 1.94 -0.34 -22.10
CA ALA A 150 2.36 -1.44 -22.97
C ALA A 150 3.88 -1.73 -22.92
N SER A 151 4.64 -1.06 -22.05
CA SER A 151 6.08 -1.30 -21.90
C SER A 151 6.31 -2.55 -21.05
N SER A 152 7.23 -3.41 -21.48
CA SER A 152 7.72 -4.55 -20.68
C SER A 152 8.48 -4.11 -19.40
N GLU A 153 8.75 -2.81 -19.27
CA GLU A 153 9.39 -2.19 -18.10
C GLU A 153 8.45 -2.08 -16.89
N ILE A 154 7.14 -2.26 -17.09
CA ILE A 154 6.16 -2.19 -16.03
C ILE A 154 6.15 -3.52 -15.26
N LYS A 155 6.23 -3.42 -13.94
CA LYS A 155 6.23 -4.55 -13.02
C LYS A 155 5.21 -4.34 -11.92
N ILE A 156 4.70 -5.44 -11.39
CA ILE A 156 3.95 -5.45 -10.15
C ILE A 156 4.88 -5.93 -9.06
N VAL A 157 5.02 -5.14 -7.99
CA VAL A 157 5.74 -5.54 -6.79
C VAL A 157 4.72 -5.86 -5.72
N CYS A 158 4.80 -7.06 -5.18
CA CYS A 158 3.98 -7.48 -4.05
C CYS A 158 4.83 -7.49 -2.78
N LEU A 159 4.35 -6.76 -1.78
CA LEU A 159 4.91 -6.65 -0.45
C LEU A 159 3.95 -7.31 0.52
N THR A 160 4.46 -8.26 1.31
CA THR A 160 3.70 -8.89 2.38
C THR A 160 3.96 -8.17 3.68
N TYR A 161 2.93 -8.07 4.54
CA TYR A 161 3.09 -7.53 5.89
C TYR A 161 3.91 -8.50 6.78
N PHE A 162 3.56 -9.79 6.69
CA PHE A 162 4.21 -10.87 7.42
C PHE A 162 5.33 -11.52 6.60
N ASP A 163 6.31 -12.08 7.29
CA ASP A 163 7.37 -12.88 6.67
C ASP A 163 6.81 -14.25 6.29
N GLU A 164 6.45 -14.41 5.02
CA GLU A 164 5.85 -15.64 4.50
C GLU A 164 6.74 -16.88 4.68
N SER A 165 8.06 -16.71 4.84
CA SER A 165 8.97 -17.84 5.06
C SER A 165 8.89 -18.45 6.45
N THR A 166 8.22 -17.77 7.38
CA THR A 166 8.03 -18.23 8.76
C THR A 166 6.63 -18.76 9.04
N LEU A 167 5.73 -18.74 8.05
CA LEU A 167 4.34 -19.14 8.25
C LEU A 167 4.21 -20.66 8.15
N GLU A 168 3.76 -21.29 9.22
CA GLU A 168 3.65 -22.74 9.37
C GLU A 168 2.23 -23.24 9.08
N SER A 169 1.21 -22.45 9.41
CA SER A 169 -0.19 -22.86 9.31
C SER A 169 -0.92 -22.28 8.08
N ASP A 170 -1.98 -22.95 7.63
CA ASP A 170 -2.84 -22.44 6.56
C ASP A 170 -3.57 -21.15 6.98
N ALA A 171 -3.96 -21.04 8.25
CA ALA A 171 -4.60 -19.84 8.79
C ALA A 171 -3.66 -18.62 8.77
N GLU A 172 -2.37 -18.81 9.05
CA GLU A 172 -1.33 -17.81 8.92
C GLU A 172 -1.16 -17.35 7.47
N ARG A 173 -1.08 -18.30 6.53
CA ARG A 173 -0.97 -18.00 5.09
C ARG A 173 -2.20 -17.24 4.59
N ASP A 174 -3.39 -17.62 5.04
CA ASP A 174 -4.63 -16.92 4.73
C ASP A 174 -4.66 -15.49 5.29
N ALA A 175 -4.11 -15.27 6.49
CA ALA A 175 -3.97 -13.93 7.06
C ALA A 175 -2.96 -13.09 6.28
N SER A 176 -1.81 -13.67 5.91
CA SER A 176 -0.78 -13.02 5.08
C SER A 176 -1.32 -12.63 3.70
N ASN A 177 -2.08 -13.50 3.05
CA ASN A 177 -2.69 -13.22 1.76
C ASN A 177 -3.62 -12.00 1.79
N LYS A 178 -4.23 -11.71 2.94
CA LYS A 178 -5.08 -10.53 3.14
C LYS A 178 -4.30 -9.26 3.49
N CYS A 179 -3.02 -9.39 3.85
CA CYS A 179 -2.14 -8.30 4.25
C CYS A 179 -1.01 -8.10 3.23
N LYS A 180 -1.40 -7.99 1.95
CA LYS A 180 -0.50 -7.74 0.83
C LYS A 180 -0.72 -6.34 0.28
N LEU A 181 0.36 -5.68 -0.08
CA LEU A 181 0.37 -4.42 -0.80
C LEU A 181 0.94 -4.67 -2.19
N TYR A 182 0.19 -4.29 -3.22
CA TYR A 182 0.63 -4.38 -4.61
C TYR A 182 0.95 -2.97 -5.12
N LEU A 183 2.21 -2.80 -5.53
CA LEU A 183 2.70 -1.58 -6.17
C LEU A 183 2.84 -1.83 -7.67
N PHE A 184 2.48 -0.83 -8.46
CA PHE A 184 2.48 -0.95 -9.90
C PHE A 184 3.31 0.17 -10.50
N GLY A 185 4.40 -0.18 -11.18
CA GLY A 185 5.39 0.83 -11.52
C GLY A 185 6.53 0.32 -12.38
N SER A 186 7.62 1.09 -12.37
CA SER A 186 8.83 0.80 -13.14
C SER A 186 10.06 0.98 -12.27
N PHE A 187 10.87 -0.08 -12.18
CA PHE A 187 12.18 -0.03 -11.51
C PHE A 187 13.12 0.98 -12.18
N GLY A 188 13.21 0.98 -13.51
CA GLY A 188 14.14 1.83 -14.25
C GLY A 188 13.88 3.32 -14.08
N LYS A 189 12.62 3.71 -13.84
CA LYS A 189 12.21 5.09 -13.59
C LYS A 189 12.02 5.42 -12.10
N ASN A 190 12.09 4.42 -11.24
CA ASN A 190 11.78 4.52 -9.80
C ASN A 190 10.44 5.22 -9.51
N LYS A 191 9.38 4.80 -10.23
CA LYS A 191 8.01 5.32 -10.07
C LYS A 191 7.08 4.15 -9.75
N TRP A 192 6.23 4.30 -8.72
CA TRP A 192 5.34 3.27 -8.16
C TRP A 192 3.99 3.86 -7.74
#